data_AF-A0A951SCD4-F1
#
_entry.id   AF-A0A951SCD4-F1
#
_cell.length_a   1.000
_cell.length_b   1.000
_cell.length_c   1.000
_cell.angle_alpha   90.00
_cell.angle_beta   90.00
_cell.angle_gamma   90.00
#
_symmetry.space_group_name_H-M   'P 1'
#
loop_
_entity.id
_entity.type
_entity.pdbx_description
1 polymer ?
#
loop_
_entity_poly.entity_id
_entity_poly.type
_entity_poly.pdbx_seq_one_letter_code
_entity_poly.pdbx_strand_id
1 'polypeptide(L)'
;MKKHQFYRYGFYASLFLLIATATVLVATLWRSWAPKAENPAFMQGMGFAQFRNTMGFGAEQAAVYDRLLNDYQGQVQPLRQKLHQEQALIFQLLSDERTDTAQLNSASLRSAMLQHEIRLATFHHLQKVSALAGPDQRRQLVGLYNRLLRESSAQMERGGRRHRMRWGQRN
;
A
#
# COMPACT_ATOMS: atom_id res chain seq x y z
N MET A 1 48.55 -0.15 -51.90
CA MET A 1 47.54 -1.05 -51.29
C MET A 1 46.99 -0.61 -49.92
N LYS A 2 47.31 0.58 -49.36
CA LYS A 2 46.84 0.99 -48.02
C LYS A 2 45.45 1.67 -47.98
N LYS A 3 44.93 2.14 -49.13
CA LYS A 3 43.64 2.86 -49.20
C LYS A 3 42.43 1.98 -48.85
N HIS A 4 42.45 0.68 -49.21
CA HIS A 4 41.36 -0.24 -48.89
C HIS A 4 41.19 -0.54 -47.40
N GLN A 5 42.27 -0.48 -46.62
CA GLN A 5 42.18 -0.71 -45.17
C GLN A 5 41.52 0.47 -44.46
N PHE A 6 41.80 1.70 -44.91
CA PHE A 6 41.21 2.91 -44.32
C PHE A 6 39.68 2.94 -44.45
N TYR A 7 39.13 2.58 -45.61
CA TYR A 7 37.67 2.52 -45.80
C TYR A 7 37.00 1.41 -44.98
N ARG A 8 37.68 0.29 -44.76
CA ARG A 8 37.15 -0.79 -43.91
C ARG A 8 37.02 -0.33 -42.45
N TYR A 9 38.04 0.34 -41.92
CA TYR A 9 37.96 0.87 -40.55
C TYR A 9 36.94 2.01 -40.42
N GLY A 10 36.83 2.90 -41.42
CA GLY A 10 35.79 3.93 -41.44
C GLY A 10 34.36 3.36 -41.48
N PHE A 11 34.17 2.28 -42.24
CA PHE A 11 32.89 1.56 -42.29
C PHE A 11 32.56 0.89 -40.95
N TYR A 12 33.52 0.20 -40.31
CA TYR A 12 33.27 -0.40 -39.00
C TYR A 12 33.04 0.62 -37.89
N ALA A 13 33.76 1.75 -37.92
CA ALA A 13 33.57 2.82 -36.95
C ALA A 13 32.17 3.45 -37.06
N SER A 14 31.69 3.72 -38.29
CA SER A 14 30.34 4.25 -38.51
C SER A 14 29.25 3.23 -38.18
N LEU A 15 29.45 1.95 -38.52
CA LEU A 15 28.53 0.87 -38.15
C LEU A 15 28.42 0.70 -36.63
N PHE A 16 29.55 0.75 -35.91
CA PHE A 16 29.57 0.68 -34.46
C PHE A 16 28.80 1.85 -33.81
N LEU A 17 28.99 3.06 -34.33
CA LEU A 17 28.29 4.27 -33.85
C LEU A 17 26.77 4.16 -34.07
N LEU A 18 26.33 3.66 -35.22
CA LEU A 18 24.91 3.41 -35.50
C LEU A 18 24.30 2.36 -34.56
N ILE A 19 25.00 1.25 -34.31
CA ILE A 19 24.51 0.22 -33.39
C ILE A 19 24.44 0.75 -31.95
N ALA A 20 25.43 1.52 -31.50
CA ALA A 20 25.43 2.15 -30.18
C ALA A 20 24.26 3.14 -29.99
N THR A 21 23.96 3.96 -31.00
CA THR A 21 22.82 4.89 -30.94
C THR A 21 21.47 4.16 -30.98
N ALA A 22 21.33 3.15 -31.83
CA ALA A 22 20.10 2.35 -31.91
C ALA A 22 19.81 1.59 -30.60
N THR A 23 20.83 1.02 -29.97
CA THR A 23 20.69 0.33 -28.67
C THR A 23 20.26 1.27 -27.55
N VAL A 24 20.79 2.50 -27.49
CA VAL A 24 20.37 3.52 -26.52
C VAL A 24 18.91 3.96 -26.77
N LEU A 25 18.50 4.14 -28.03
CA LEU A 25 17.12 4.49 -28.37
C LEU A 25 16.13 3.37 -28.00
N VAL A 26 16.47 2.13 -28.32
CA VAL A 26 15.65 0.97 -27.93
C VAL A 26 15.59 0.86 -26.41
N ALA A 27 16.71 0.99 -25.69
CA ALA A 27 16.72 0.92 -24.23
C ALA A 27 15.88 2.03 -23.57
N THR A 28 15.88 3.26 -24.11
CA THR A 28 15.09 4.37 -23.57
C THR A 28 13.60 4.22 -23.89
N LEU A 29 13.25 3.79 -25.10
CA LEU A 29 11.85 3.49 -25.47
C LEU A 29 11.31 2.30 -24.68
N TRP A 30 12.08 1.24 -24.49
CA TRP A 30 11.65 0.09 -23.69
C TRP A 30 11.48 0.44 -22.22
N ARG A 31 12.34 1.31 -21.67
CA ARG A 31 12.21 1.82 -20.29
C ARG A 31 10.96 2.70 -20.09
N SER A 32 10.47 3.35 -21.14
CA SER A 32 9.21 4.11 -21.09
C SER A 32 7.97 3.23 -21.11
N TRP A 33 8.06 2.01 -21.64
CA TRP A 33 6.97 1.03 -21.71
C TRP A 33 7.06 -0.08 -20.66
N ALA A 34 8.20 -0.19 -19.96
CA ALA A 34 8.32 -1.06 -18.80
C ALA A 34 7.40 -0.53 -17.69
N PRO A 35 6.49 -1.36 -17.12
CA PRO A 35 5.74 -0.96 -15.93
C PRO A 35 6.75 -0.59 -14.86
N LYS A 36 6.65 0.65 -14.36
CA LYS A 36 7.50 1.17 -13.29
C LYS A 36 7.48 0.14 -12.16
N ALA A 37 8.59 -0.55 -11.93
CA ALA A 37 8.74 -1.43 -10.79
C ALA A 37 8.54 -0.57 -9.54
N GLU A 38 7.36 -0.68 -8.94
CA GLU A 38 7.03 0.04 -7.72
C GLU A 38 8.04 -0.39 -6.66
N ASN A 39 8.90 0.53 -6.23
CA ASN A 39 9.85 0.29 -5.14
C ASN A 39 9.05 -0.14 -3.90
N PRO A 40 9.15 -1.41 -3.44
CA PRO A 40 8.34 -1.92 -2.33
C PRO A 40 8.76 -1.32 -0.98
N ALA A 41 9.86 -0.55 -0.94
CA ALA A 41 10.40 0.04 0.27
C ALA A 41 9.75 1.38 0.68
N PHE A 42 9.03 2.07 -0.21
CA PHE A 42 8.37 3.33 0.16
C PHE A 42 7.01 3.12 0.84
N MET A 43 6.32 1.98 0.72
CA MET A 43 4.87 1.92 1.00
C MET A 43 4.43 1.26 2.31
N GLN A 44 5.31 1.02 3.28
CA GLN A 44 4.87 0.53 4.60
C GLN A 44 4.25 1.65 5.44
N GLY A 45 2.92 1.64 5.55
CA GLY A 45 2.17 2.46 6.52
C GLY A 45 1.61 3.77 5.97
N MET A 46 1.68 4.02 4.66
CA MET A 46 1.27 5.30 4.07
C MET A 46 -0.21 5.39 3.63
N GLY A 47 -1.02 4.34 3.86
CA GLY A 47 -2.49 4.37 3.91
C GLY A 47 -3.23 5.17 2.82
N PHE A 48 -4.45 5.60 3.15
CA PHE A 48 -5.27 6.43 2.26
C PHE A 48 -4.62 7.79 1.95
N ALA A 49 -3.78 8.35 2.84
CA ALA A 49 -3.17 9.66 2.67
C ALA A 49 -2.39 9.85 1.34
N GLN A 50 -1.89 8.77 0.75
CA GLN A 50 -1.18 8.84 -0.55
C GLN A 50 -2.07 8.70 -1.78
N PHE A 51 -3.34 8.32 -1.61
CA PHE A 51 -4.23 8.06 -2.73
C PHE A 51 -4.40 9.30 -3.61
N ARG A 52 -4.43 10.51 -3.03
CA ARG A 52 -4.54 11.75 -3.80
C ARG A 52 -3.41 11.91 -4.82
N ASN A 53 -2.18 11.61 -4.42
CA ASN A 53 -0.99 11.77 -5.24
C ASN A 53 -0.94 10.67 -6.30
N THR A 54 -1.31 9.45 -5.94
CA THR A 54 -1.30 8.29 -6.84
C THR A 54 -2.39 8.36 -7.92
N MET A 55 -3.55 8.94 -7.58
CA MET A 55 -4.69 9.08 -8.49
C MET A 55 -4.59 10.30 -9.42
N GLY A 56 -3.59 11.17 -9.21
CA GLY A 56 -3.43 12.39 -9.99
C GLY A 56 -4.63 13.34 -9.86
N PHE A 57 -5.20 13.47 -8.66
CA PHE A 57 -6.31 14.39 -8.43
C PHE A 57 -5.88 15.86 -8.65
N GLY A 58 -6.72 16.61 -9.38
CA GLY A 58 -6.57 18.06 -9.50
C GLY A 58 -6.83 18.78 -8.18
N ALA A 59 -6.56 20.09 -8.12
CA ALA A 59 -6.65 20.87 -6.88
C ALA A 59 -8.04 20.79 -6.21
N GLU A 60 -9.11 20.85 -7.00
CA GLU A 60 -10.49 20.74 -6.49
C GLU A 60 -10.80 19.33 -5.98
N GLN A 61 -10.44 18.30 -6.73
CA GLN A 61 -10.61 16.89 -6.33
C GLN A 61 -9.81 16.58 -5.06
N ALA A 62 -8.60 17.12 -4.93
CA ALA A 62 -7.75 16.96 -3.76
C ALA A 62 -8.38 17.60 -2.51
N ALA A 63 -8.94 18.81 -2.65
CA ALA A 63 -9.62 19.48 -1.53
C ALA A 63 -10.85 18.69 -1.04
N VAL A 64 -11.62 18.08 -1.95
CA VAL A 64 -12.75 17.23 -1.56
C VAL A 64 -12.25 15.91 -0.96
N TYR A 65 -11.21 15.32 -1.54
CA TYR A 65 -10.59 14.10 -1.02
C TYR A 65 -10.09 14.26 0.42
N ASP A 66 -9.41 15.37 0.73
CA ASP A 66 -8.87 15.63 2.06
C ASP A 66 -9.99 15.75 3.11
N ARG A 67 -11.14 16.34 2.75
CA ARG A 67 -12.34 16.34 3.63
C ARG A 67 -12.88 14.93 3.85
N LEU A 68 -13.04 14.15 2.78
CA LEU A 68 -13.51 12.76 2.88
C LEU A 68 -12.57 11.89 3.72
N LEU A 69 -11.27 12.15 3.66
CA LEU A 69 -10.27 11.46 4.47
C LEU A 69 -10.38 11.85 5.94
N ASN A 70 -10.53 13.14 6.24
CA ASN A 70 -10.73 13.61 7.61
C ASN A 70 -12.01 13.04 8.24
N ASP A 71 -13.12 13.03 7.49
CA ASP A 71 -14.38 12.44 7.94
C ASP A 71 -14.22 10.94 8.24
N TYR A 72 -13.57 10.21 7.33
CA TYR A 72 -13.29 8.78 7.52
C TYR A 72 -12.41 8.53 8.75
N GLN A 73 -11.35 9.33 8.94
CA GLN A 73 -10.47 9.19 10.09
C GLN A 73 -11.21 9.48 11.41
N GLY A 74 -12.04 10.53 11.44
CA GLY A 74 -12.88 10.86 12.59
C GLY A 74 -13.85 9.74 12.97
N GLN A 75 -14.40 9.04 11.97
CA GLN A 75 -15.28 7.89 12.20
C GLN A 75 -14.52 6.64 12.66
N VAL A 76 -13.37 6.34 12.07
CA VAL A 76 -12.68 5.06 12.28
C VAL A 76 -11.71 5.06 13.46
N GLN A 77 -11.10 6.19 13.82
CA GLN A 77 -10.25 6.33 15.01
C GLN A 77 -10.88 5.76 16.28
N PRO A 78 -12.09 6.18 16.71
CA PRO A 78 -12.69 5.66 17.93
C PRO A 78 -13.00 4.16 17.85
N LEU A 79 -13.39 3.65 16.67
CA LEU A 79 -13.63 2.22 16.46
C LEU A 79 -12.35 1.40 16.63
N ARG A 80 -11.22 1.89 16.11
CA ARG A 80 -9.91 1.25 16.27
C ARG A 80 -9.45 1.24 17.73
N GLN A 81 -9.69 2.33 18.46
CA GLN A 81 -9.38 2.40 19.89
C GLN A 81 -10.19 1.38 20.69
N LYS A 82 -11.51 1.29 20.44
CA LYS A 82 -12.36 0.27 21.07
C LYS A 82 -11.92 -1.15 20.69
N LEU A 83 -11.58 -1.38 19.43
CA LEU A 83 -11.10 -2.68 18.98
C LEU A 83 -9.82 -3.10 19.74
N HIS A 84 -8.88 -2.17 19.91
CA HIS A 84 -7.68 -2.41 20.69
C HIS A 84 -7.99 -2.73 22.16
N GLN A 85 -8.96 -2.05 22.76
CA GLN A 85 -9.40 -2.32 24.14
C GLN A 85 -9.99 -3.74 24.27
N GLU A 86 -10.86 -4.16 23.35
CA GLU A 86 -11.43 -5.52 23.36
C GLU A 86 -10.36 -6.60 23.12
N GLN A 87 -9.39 -6.34 22.23
CA GLN A 87 -8.26 -7.24 22.02
C GLN A 87 -7.38 -7.36 23.26
N ALA A 88 -7.09 -6.25 23.95
CA ALA A 88 -6.35 -6.27 25.20
C ALA A 88 -7.09 -7.05 26.30
N LEU A 89 -8.42 -6.89 26.39
CA LEU A 89 -9.26 -7.65 27.32
C LEU A 89 -9.20 -9.16 27.02
N ILE A 90 -9.26 -9.57 25.75
CA ILE A 90 -9.11 -10.97 25.35
C ILE A 90 -7.76 -11.52 25.85
N PHE A 91 -6.66 -10.79 25.65
CA PHE A 91 -5.34 -11.24 26.13
C PHE A 91 -5.26 -11.32 27.66
N GLN A 92 -5.90 -10.39 28.36
CA GLN A 92 -6.00 -10.42 29.81
C GLN A 92 -6.74 -11.68 30.30
N LEU A 93 -7.92 -11.96 29.73
CA LEU A 93 -8.73 -13.14 30.09
C LEU A 93 -8.01 -14.46 29.80
N LEU A 94 -7.18 -14.50 28.76
CA LEU A 94 -6.34 -15.67 28.43
C LEU A 94 -5.12 -15.83 29.34
N SER A 95 -4.74 -14.78 30.08
CA SER A 95 -3.61 -14.81 31.01
C SER A 95 -4.02 -15.25 32.43
N ASP A 96 -5.33 -15.26 32.73
CA ASP A 96 -5.86 -15.72 34.02
C ASP A 96 -5.99 -17.25 34.07
N GLU A 97 -5.61 -17.88 35.20
CA GLU A 97 -5.66 -19.34 35.39
C GLU A 97 -7.06 -19.96 35.29
N ARG A 98 -8.11 -19.14 35.42
CA ARG A 98 -9.51 -19.51 35.27
C ARG A 98 -10.19 -18.58 34.27
N THR A 99 -9.94 -18.82 32.98
CA THR A 99 -10.60 -18.07 31.91
C THR A 99 -12.11 -18.27 31.96
N ASP A 100 -12.86 -17.18 32.15
CA ASP A 100 -14.31 -17.17 31.97
C ASP A 100 -14.64 -17.21 30.47
N THR A 101 -15.05 -18.38 29.99
CA THR A 101 -15.41 -18.61 28.58
C THR A 101 -16.52 -17.68 28.09
N ALA A 102 -17.46 -17.29 28.95
CA ALA A 102 -18.55 -16.39 28.57
C ALA A 102 -18.03 -14.97 28.32
N GLN A 103 -17.13 -14.48 29.17
CA GLN A 103 -16.47 -13.18 28.97
C GLN A 103 -15.58 -13.18 27.73
N LEU A 104 -14.81 -14.25 27.52
CA LEU A 104 -13.96 -14.40 26.34
C LEU A 104 -14.78 -14.38 25.05
N ASN A 105 -15.89 -15.12 25.01
CA ASN A 105 -16.79 -15.13 23.86
C ASN A 105 -17.41 -13.75 23.61
N SER A 106 -17.84 -13.06 24.68
CA SER A 106 -18.41 -11.72 24.60
C SER A 106 -17.43 -10.69 24.03
N ALA A 107 -16.19 -10.68 24.53
CA ALA A 107 -15.13 -9.78 24.04
C ALA A 107 -14.75 -10.09 22.58
N SER A 108 -14.69 -11.38 22.21
CA SER A 108 -14.46 -11.82 20.84
C SER A 108 -15.52 -11.32 19.87
N LEU A 109 -16.81 -11.45 20.24
CA LEU A 109 -17.93 -10.96 19.43
C LEU A 109 -17.90 -9.44 19.25
N ARG A 110 -17.64 -8.68 20.33
CA ARG A 110 -17.50 -7.21 20.24
C ARG A 110 -16.33 -6.80 19.33
N SER A 111 -15.18 -7.47 19.44
CA SER A 111 -14.04 -7.27 18.55
C SER A 111 -14.41 -7.52 17.08
N ALA A 112 -15.15 -8.59 16.78
CA ALA A 112 -15.62 -8.90 15.44
C ALA A 112 -16.58 -7.83 14.89
N MET A 113 -17.52 -7.36 15.71
CA MET A 113 -18.45 -6.28 15.35
C MET A 113 -17.71 -4.98 15.01
N LEU A 114 -16.74 -4.57 15.85
CA LEU A 114 -15.93 -3.38 15.60
C LEU A 114 -15.11 -3.49 14.31
N GLN A 115 -14.54 -4.66 14.03
CA GLN A 115 -13.86 -4.90 12.75
C GLN A 115 -14.81 -4.78 11.55
N HIS A 116 -16.04 -5.28 11.68
CA HIS A 116 -17.06 -5.16 10.65
C HIS A 116 -17.42 -3.68 10.40
N GLU A 117 -17.65 -2.90 11.45
CA GLU A 117 -17.95 -1.46 11.33
C GLU A 117 -16.82 -0.69 10.65
N ILE A 118 -15.56 -0.97 10.99
CA ILE A 118 -14.39 -0.36 10.33
C ILE A 118 -14.37 -0.70 8.82
N ARG A 119 -14.70 -1.94 8.45
CA ARG A 119 -14.76 -2.37 7.04
C ARG A 119 -15.87 -1.63 6.29
N LEU A 120 -17.06 -1.53 6.87
CA LEU A 120 -18.17 -0.77 6.28
C LEU A 120 -17.81 0.70 6.08
N ALA A 121 -17.23 1.36 7.09
CA ALA A 121 -16.76 2.74 6.98
C ALA A 121 -15.72 2.91 5.86
N THR A 122 -14.84 1.92 5.70
CA THR A 122 -13.84 1.90 4.62
C THR A 122 -14.49 1.77 3.24
N PHE A 123 -15.49 0.90 3.07
CA PHE A 123 -16.22 0.79 1.81
C PHE A 123 -17.00 2.05 1.47
N HIS A 124 -17.65 2.68 2.45
CA HIS A 124 -18.34 3.95 2.24
C HIS A 124 -17.37 5.07 1.86
N HIS A 125 -16.20 5.15 2.50
CA HIS A 125 -15.17 6.11 2.10
C HIS A 125 -14.72 5.88 0.64
N LEU A 126 -14.43 4.64 0.27
CA LEU A 126 -14.05 4.28 -1.10
C LEU A 126 -15.13 4.59 -2.13
N GLN A 127 -16.40 4.37 -1.80
CA GLN A 127 -17.52 4.73 -2.66
C GLN A 127 -17.60 6.25 -2.89
N LYS A 128 -17.38 7.06 -1.84
CA LYS A 128 -17.33 8.52 -1.98
C LYS A 128 -16.13 8.96 -2.83
N VAL A 129 -14.97 8.34 -2.64
CA VAL A 129 -13.77 8.64 -3.44
C VAL A 129 -13.93 8.22 -4.90
N SER A 130 -14.60 7.10 -5.19
CA SER A 130 -14.85 6.65 -6.56
C SER A 130 -15.79 7.59 -7.33
N ALA A 131 -16.70 8.26 -6.61
CA ALA A 131 -17.57 9.29 -7.18
C ALA A 131 -16.79 10.54 -7.62
N LEU A 132 -15.66 10.86 -6.96
CA LEU A 132 -14.77 11.95 -7.36
C LEU A 132 -13.88 11.60 -8.56
N ALA A 133 -13.63 10.31 -8.77
CA ALA A 133 -12.70 9.82 -9.78
C ALA A 133 -13.34 9.76 -11.18
N GLY A 134 -12.61 10.25 -12.18
CA GLY A 134 -12.92 10.04 -13.59
C GLY A 134 -12.77 8.57 -14.03
N PRO A 135 -13.17 8.20 -15.26
CA PRO A 135 -13.17 6.81 -15.74
C PRO A 135 -11.79 6.12 -15.63
N ASP A 136 -10.71 6.83 -15.96
CA ASP A 136 -9.35 6.30 -15.89
C ASP A 136 -8.86 6.16 -14.46
N GLN A 137 -9.21 7.11 -13.60
CA GLN A 137 -8.88 7.10 -12.18
C GLN A 137 -9.60 5.96 -11.44
N ARG A 138 -10.85 5.63 -11.81
CA ARG A 138 -11.59 4.50 -11.21
C ARG A 138 -10.89 3.16 -11.41
N ARG A 139 -10.25 2.94 -12.57
CA ARG A 139 -9.46 1.72 -12.81
C ARG A 139 -8.25 1.63 -11.87
N GLN A 140 -7.60 2.75 -11.58
CA GLN A 140 -6.50 2.81 -10.62
C GLN A 140 -6.98 2.60 -9.17
N LEU A 141 -8.15 3.12 -8.83
CA LEU A 141 -8.77 2.96 -7.50
C LEU A 141 -8.96 1.49 -7.12
N VAL A 142 -9.40 0.65 -8.06
CA VAL A 142 -9.58 -0.80 -7.83
C VAL A 142 -8.24 -1.48 -7.49
N GLY A 143 -7.17 -1.12 -8.18
CA GLY A 143 -5.83 -1.65 -7.91
C GLY A 143 -5.29 -1.21 -6.54
N LEU A 144 -5.58 0.03 -6.14
CA LEU A 144 -5.22 0.55 -4.81
C LEU A 144 -6.03 -0.12 -3.70
N TYR A 145 -7.33 -0.36 -3.93
CA TYR A 145 -8.20 -1.07 -3.00
C TYR A 145 -7.70 -2.50 -2.72
N ASN A 146 -7.37 -3.24 -3.79
CA ASN A 146 -6.86 -4.61 -3.65
C ASN A 146 -5.54 -4.66 -2.86
N ARG A 147 -4.70 -3.64 -3.00
CA ARG A 147 -3.47 -3.52 -2.19
C ARG A 147 -3.78 -3.23 -0.73
N LEU A 148 -4.71 -2.31 -0.46
CA LEU A 148 -5.08 -1.93 0.90
C LEU A 148 -5.69 -3.11 1.69
N LEU A 149 -6.50 -3.94 1.02
CA LEU A 149 -6.97 -5.21 1.59
C LEU A 149 -5.82 -6.15 1.94
N ARG A 150 -4.86 -6.34 1.02
CA ARG A 150 -3.70 -7.22 1.22
C ARG A 150 -2.77 -6.73 2.33
N GLU A 151 -2.56 -5.42 2.45
CA GLU A 151 -1.76 -4.83 3.53
C GLU A 151 -2.43 -5.03 4.89
N SER A 152 -3.76 -4.88 4.97
CA SER A 152 -4.48 -5.13 6.22
C SER A 152 -4.34 -6.57 6.70
N SER A 153 -4.34 -7.55 5.79
CA SER A 153 -4.06 -8.96 6.11
C SER A 153 -2.59 -9.20 6.49
N ALA A 154 -1.63 -8.55 5.81
CA ALA A 154 -0.21 -8.72 6.08
C ALA A 154 0.21 -8.08 7.42
N GLN A 155 -0.46 -7.01 7.85
CA GLN A 155 -0.20 -6.38 9.14
C GLN A 155 -0.64 -7.27 10.32
N MET A 156 -1.71 -8.06 10.16
CA MET A 156 -2.11 -9.08 11.13
C MET A 156 -1.03 -10.16 11.31
N GLU A 157 -0.35 -10.58 10.23
CA GLU A 157 0.72 -11.58 10.32
C GLU A 157 2.01 -11.04 10.98
N ARG A 158 2.30 -9.75 10.82
CA ARG A 158 3.52 -9.12 11.37
C ARG A 158 3.38 -8.68 12.82
N GLY A 159 2.16 -8.41 13.29
CA GLY A 159 1.88 -8.14 14.72
C GLY A 159 2.29 -9.29 15.64
N GLY A 160 2.28 -10.53 15.15
CA GLY A 160 2.75 -11.71 15.89
C GLY A 160 4.27 -11.87 16.01
N ARG A 161 5.08 -11.11 15.24
CA ARG A 161 6.56 -11.28 15.22
C ARG A 161 7.34 -10.21 15.99
N ARG A 162 6.73 -9.07 16.33
CA ARG A 162 7.42 -7.97 17.03
C ARG A 162 7.40 -8.10 18.56
N HIS A 163 6.64 -9.06 19.11
CA HIS A 163 6.56 -9.31 20.56
C HIS A 163 7.40 -10.51 21.04
N ARG A 164 8.44 -10.90 20.30
CA ARG A 164 9.49 -11.81 20.79
C ARG A 164 10.78 -11.00 20.93
N MET A 165 11.39 -11.05 22.11
CA MET A 165 12.68 -10.43 22.50
C MET A 165 12.62 -9.04 23.13
N ARG A 166 12.05 -8.95 24.35
CA ARG A 166 12.58 -8.07 25.41
C ARG A 166 12.18 -8.52 26.82
N TRP A 167 12.37 -9.81 27.12
CA TRP A 167 12.35 -10.32 28.49
C TRP A 167 13.53 -11.29 28.60
N GLY A 168 14.60 -10.87 29.29
CA GLY A 168 15.83 -11.68 29.41
C GLY A 168 17.15 -10.93 29.60
N GLN A 169 17.15 -9.63 29.92
CA GLN A 169 18.35 -8.96 30.41
C GLN A 169 17.98 -7.99 31.53
N ARG A 170 17.94 -8.52 32.76
CA ARG A 170 18.22 -7.78 33.98
C ARG A 170 18.55 -8.81 35.07
N ASN A 171 19.86 -8.89 35.32
CA ASN A 171 20.63 -9.43 36.44
C ASN A 171 19.96 -10.47 37.34
#